data_AF-A0A1B2HWJ6-F1
#
_entry.id   AF-A0A1B2HWJ6-F1
#
_cell.length_a   1.000
_cell.length_b   1.000
_cell.length_c   1.000
_cell.angle_alpha   90.00
_cell.angle_beta   90.00
_cell.angle_gamma   90.00
#
_symmetry.space_group_name_H-M   'P 1'
#
loop_
_entity.id
_entity.type
_entity.pdbx_description
1 polymer ?
#
loop_
_entity_poly.entity_id
_entity_poly.type
_entity_poly.pdbx_seq_one_letter_code
_entity_poly.pdbx_strand_id
1 'polypeptide(L)'
;MGQKRLKPIRDASSPAGVVASFLRGIYTGNTDLTLARLSSGTGYSQASLSEALSGKTMPSLELVNAFVEGCGRDDVTVEAGHVWRREKARSQGSTRPPRPDHADTWESLHHELVLLAHESGVFSPKALCDAAAAAGDSITHTSAHRWLTTSQPLRLESLHTILTACRVPMRHREPWVRAHDRAANAGGSARASTHKATGPPLTTLSPEALTEELRRLRRGPGVHAPDLKDALGPVLRQLCDLTEFDGSETVRRKVGEWVRDVTEDLPPDVRVAVVTTLGLNPDAPHRVFRERVEWLAAHQDRSPGTSRRRIDEALARMAEAAIAAPRPVSQATREHAWHLREFEAVLSLDGATPRCTESRTIVADRDGLDRVTWSFTLPRNGDATPAELDVIVLHGAQLLSTERPSPRRFVLGLGLPRRLRLGEVHDFALQVSVPDGRWNPRYVFWPERRCERFRLVSRFGARTPTAVWRIDHVFHRNADEIDSGRDYMAVDDCGEVHAAFAELQAGHGYGLSWTW
;
A
#
# COMPACT_ATOMS: atom_id res chain seq x y z
N MET A 1 -32.77 -50.95 -17.30
CA MET A 1 -31.78 -51.11 -16.20
C MET A 1 -31.93 -49.90 -15.29
N GLY A 2 -32.61 -50.06 -14.14
CA GLY A 2 -32.92 -48.95 -13.23
C GLY A 2 -31.71 -48.50 -12.40
N GLN A 3 -31.82 -47.33 -11.77
CA GLN A 3 -30.79 -46.79 -10.87
C GLN A 3 -30.43 -47.80 -9.76
N LYS A 4 -29.13 -47.92 -9.45
CA LYS A 4 -28.65 -48.77 -8.37
C LYS A 4 -29.16 -48.23 -7.04
N ARG A 5 -29.87 -49.06 -6.26
CA ARG A 5 -30.37 -48.68 -4.92
C ARG A 5 -29.20 -48.32 -4.02
N LEU A 6 -29.04 -47.02 -3.72
CA LEU A 6 -27.93 -46.52 -2.91
C LEU A 6 -28.16 -46.89 -1.44
N LYS A 7 -27.10 -47.38 -0.78
CA LYS A 7 -27.14 -47.64 0.67
C LYS A 7 -27.31 -46.32 1.44
N PRO A 8 -27.97 -46.30 2.61
CA PRO A 8 -28.05 -45.11 3.46
C PRO A 8 -26.65 -44.53 3.75
N ILE A 9 -26.54 -43.19 3.80
CA ILE A 9 -25.32 -42.51 4.24
C ILE A 9 -25.21 -42.71 5.75
N ARG A 10 -24.10 -43.25 6.23
CA ARG A 10 -23.92 -43.62 7.66
C ARG A 10 -23.94 -42.40 8.58
N ASP A 11 -23.32 -41.30 8.15
CA ASP A 11 -23.33 -40.02 8.85
C ASP A 11 -23.57 -38.90 7.83
N ALA A 12 -24.83 -38.52 7.67
CA ALA A 12 -25.24 -37.45 6.76
C ALA A 12 -24.81 -36.05 7.22
N SER A 13 -24.43 -35.89 8.50
CA SER A 13 -23.96 -34.63 9.08
C SER A 13 -22.46 -34.40 8.92
N SER A 14 -21.71 -35.48 8.67
CA SER A 14 -20.29 -35.42 8.32
C SER A 14 -20.08 -34.60 7.05
N PRO A 15 -18.93 -33.93 6.89
CA PRO A 15 -18.68 -33.13 5.69
C PRO A 15 -18.76 -33.93 4.38
N ALA A 16 -18.23 -35.17 4.37
CA ALA A 16 -18.37 -36.07 3.22
C ALA A 16 -19.83 -36.51 3.00
N GLY A 17 -20.58 -36.73 4.09
CA GLY A 17 -22.00 -37.05 4.06
C GLY A 17 -22.88 -35.94 3.50
N VAL A 18 -22.59 -34.67 3.80
CA VAL A 18 -23.31 -33.51 3.26
C VAL A 18 -23.08 -33.38 1.75
N VAL A 19 -21.82 -33.47 1.29
CA VAL A 19 -21.50 -33.45 -0.15
C VAL A 19 -22.16 -34.63 -0.88
N ALA A 20 -22.08 -35.83 -0.31
CA ALA A 20 -22.73 -37.01 -0.88
C ALA A 20 -24.26 -36.87 -0.93
N SER A 21 -24.89 -36.25 0.07
CA SER A 21 -26.33 -36.00 0.09
C SER A 21 -26.75 -35.02 -1.00
N PHE A 22 -25.96 -33.95 -1.21
CA PHE A 22 -26.17 -33.00 -2.29
C PHE A 22 -26.07 -33.66 -3.66
N LEU A 23 -25.00 -34.42 -3.92
CA LEU A 23 -24.81 -35.15 -5.19
C LEU A 23 -25.92 -36.20 -5.41
N ARG A 24 -26.38 -36.86 -4.36
CA ARG A 24 -27.52 -37.79 -4.45
C ARG A 24 -28.80 -37.07 -4.87
N GLY A 25 -29.09 -35.89 -4.32
CA GLY A 25 -30.26 -35.10 -4.71
C GLY A 25 -30.29 -34.80 -6.21
N ILE A 26 -29.13 -34.45 -6.77
CA ILE A 26 -28.94 -34.24 -8.21
C ILE A 26 -29.14 -35.55 -8.99
N TYR A 27 -28.48 -36.62 -8.55
CA TYR A 27 -28.49 -37.93 -9.21
C TYR A 27 -29.88 -38.58 -9.23
N THR A 28 -30.63 -38.51 -8.13
CA THR A 28 -31.97 -39.10 -8.03
C THR A 28 -33.02 -38.29 -8.78
N GLY A 29 -32.75 -37.02 -9.09
CA GLY A 29 -33.63 -36.19 -9.92
C GLY A 29 -33.64 -36.58 -11.40
N ASN A 30 -32.70 -37.43 -11.84
CA ASN A 30 -32.56 -37.84 -13.24
C ASN A 30 -32.75 -39.36 -13.39
N THR A 31 -34.01 -39.80 -13.51
CA THR A 31 -34.43 -41.22 -13.42
C THR A 31 -33.82 -42.15 -14.46
N ASP A 32 -33.36 -41.62 -15.59
CA ASP A 32 -32.81 -42.38 -16.72
C ASP A 32 -31.27 -42.50 -16.72
N LEU A 33 -30.62 -41.88 -15.73
CA LEU A 33 -29.17 -41.82 -15.65
C LEU A 33 -28.59 -42.91 -14.72
N THR A 34 -27.86 -43.85 -15.30
CA THR A 34 -27.13 -44.89 -14.54
C THR A 34 -25.70 -44.45 -14.25
N LEU A 35 -25.10 -44.95 -13.17
CA LEU A 35 -23.65 -44.73 -12.91
C LEU A 35 -22.76 -45.21 -14.06
N ALA A 36 -23.21 -46.20 -14.84
CA ALA A 36 -22.51 -46.65 -16.04
C ALA A 36 -22.47 -45.58 -17.12
N ARG A 37 -23.61 -44.93 -17.40
CA ARG A 37 -23.70 -43.80 -18.35
C ARG A 37 -22.88 -42.60 -17.87
N LEU A 38 -22.98 -42.27 -16.58
CA LEU A 38 -22.20 -41.19 -15.96
C LEU A 38 -20.69 -41.44 -16.08
N SER A 39 -20.25 -42.69 -15.88
CA SER A 39 -18.85 -43.09 -16.01
C SER A 39 -18.33 -42.89 -17.44
N SER A 40 -19.12 -43.26 -18.45
CA SER A 40 -18.77 -43.05 -19.86
C SER A 40 -18.69 -41.56 -20.25
N GLY A 41 -19.50 -40.69 -19.65
CA GLY A 41 -19.54 -39.26 -19.96
C GLY A 41 -18.52 -38.40 -19.20
N THR A 42 -18.03 -38.85 -18.05
CA THR A 42 -17.19 -38.04 -17.15
C THR A 42 -15.72 -38.45 -17.11
N GLY A 43 -15.37 -39.60 -17.69
CA GLY A 43 -14.01 -40.16 -17.63
C GLY A 43 -13.63 -40.77 -16.28
N TYR A 44 -14.50 -40.73 -15.27
CA TYR A 44 -14.30 -41.37 -13.97
C TYR A 44 -14.92 -42.77 -13.92
N SER A 45 -14.31 -43.68 -13.15
CA SER A 45 -14.82 -45.05 -13.00
C SER A 45 -16.15 -45.07 -12.22
N GLN A 46 -17.00 -46.07 -12.49
CA GLN A 46 -18.24 -46.30 -11.71
C GLN A 46 -17.97 -46.45 -10.21
N ALA A 47 -16.80 -46.99 -9.83
CA ALA A 47 -16.40 -47.13 -8.44
C ALA A 47 -16.14 -45.75 -7.79
N SER A 48 -15.41 -44.86 -8.46
CA SER A 48 -15.14 -43.49 -8.00
C SER A 48 -16.42 -42.67 -7.82
N LEU A 49 -17.33 -42.77 -8.79
CA LEU A 49 -18.64 -42.09 -8.73
C LEU A 49 -19.53 -42.68 -7.62
N SER A 50 -19.52 -44.00 -7.44
CA SER A 50 -20.23 -44.66 -6.35
C SER A 50 -19.64 -44.31 -4.98
N GLU A 51 -18.33 -44.12 -4.88
CA GLU A 51 -17.64 -43.74 -3.65
C GLU A 51 -17.96 -42.30 -3.26
N ALA A 52 -18.01 -41.37 -4.23
CA ALA A 52 -18.45 -39.99 -4.01
C ALA A 52 -19.89 -39.90 -3.47
N LEU A 53 -20.78 -40.78 -3.92
CA LEU A 53 -22.15 -40.89 -3.41
C LEU A 53 -22.24 -41.61 -2.06
N SER A 54 -21.16 -42.22 -1.55
CA SER A 54 -21.21 -43.04 -0.33
C SER A 54 -21.21 -42.21 0.96
N GLY A 55 -20.64 -41.00 0.93
CA GLY A 55 -20.41 -40.15 2.08
C GLY A 55 -19.30 -40.63 3.03
N LYS A 56 -18.51 -41.63 2.64
CA LYS A 56 -17.38 -42.14 3.45
C LYS A 56 -16.10 -41.34 3.28
N THR A 57 -15.87 -40.84 2.07
CA THR A 57 -14.65 -40.12 1.68
C THR A 57 -15.04 -38.82 1.00
N MET A 58 -14.23 -37.78 1.21
CA MET A 58 -14.47 -36.46 0.61
C MET A 58 -14.00 -36.49 -0.85
N PRO A 59 -14.88 -36.30 -1.85
CA PRO A 59 -14.49 -36.28 -3.26
C PRO A 59 -13.61 -35.05 -3.59
N SER A 60 -12.91 -35.07 -4.74
CA SER A 60 -12.23 -33.88 -5.27
C SER A 60 -13.22 -32.91 -5.91
N LEU A 61 -12.86 -31.63 -6.02
CA LEU A 61 -13.68 -30.63 -6.70
C LEU A 61 -13.88 -30.97 -8.18
N GLU A 62 -12.83 -31.47 -8.84
CA GLU A 62 -12.90 -31.92 -10.24
C GLU A 62 -13.95 -33.02 -10.43
N LEU A 63 -13.97 -34.00 -9.52
CA LEU A 63 -14.97 -35.08 -9.57
C LEU A 63 -16.38 -34.54 -9.29
N VAL A 64 -16.54 -33.60 -8.36
CA VAL A 64 -17.83 -32.95 -8.08
C VAL A 64 -18.35 -32.20 -9.32
N ASN A 65 -17.51 -31.39 -9.96
CA ASN A 65 -17.90 -30.64 -11.16
C ASN A 65 -18.24 -31.59 -12.31
N ALA A 66 -17.39 -32.58 -12.59
CA ALA A 66 -17.64 -33.58 -13.63
C ALA A 66 -18.91 -34.40 -13.34
N PHE A 67 -19.21 -34.70 -12.08
CA PHE A 67 -20.45 -35.39 -11.71
C PHE A 67 -21.69 -34.54 -12.02
N VAL A 68 -21.68 -33.25 -11.68
CA VAL A 68 -22.79 -32.32 -11.91
C VAL A 68 -23.03 -32.11 -13.40
N GLU A 69 -21.97 -31.87 -14.15
CA GLU A 69 -21.99 -31.74 -15.62
C GLU A 69 -22.48 -33.03 -16.28
N GLY A 70 -21.97 -34.19 -15.85
CA GLY A 70 -22.42 -35.50 -16.32
C GLY A 70 -23.89 -35.81 -16.01
N CYS A 71 -24.46 -35.16 -14.99
CA CYS A 71 -25.89 -35.22 -14.69
C CYS A 71 -26.75 -34.24 -15.52
N GLY A 72 -26.12 -33.38 -16.34
CA GLY A 72 -26.79 -32.36 -17.14
C GLY A 72 -27.34 -31.20 -16.31
N ARG A 73 -26.69 -30.88 -15.19
CA ARG A 73 -27.16 -29.89 -14.20
C ARG A 73 -26.17 -28.74 -14.02
N ASP A 74 -25.76 -28.16 -15.14
CA ASP A 74 -24.80 -27.05 -15.18
C ASP A 74 -25.28 -25.83 -14.37
N ASP A 75 -26.60 -25.68 -14.21
CA ASP A 75 -27.26 -24.65 -13.42
C ASP A 75 -26.85 -24.65 -11.94
N VAL A 76 -26.43 -25.79 -11.39
CA VAL A 76 -26.01 -25.92 -9.98
C VAL A 76 -24.51 -26.10 -9.81
N THR A 77 -23.70 -25.98 -10.86
CA THR A 77 -22.23 -26.14 -10.77
C THR A 77 -21.59 -25.15 -9.79
N VAL A 78 -22.07 -23.90 -9.77
CA VAL A 78 -21.61 -22.87 -8.83
C VAL A 78 -21.96 -23.28 -7.38
N GLU A 79 -23.21 -23.70 -7.15
CA GLU A 79 -23.69 -24.15 -5.85
C GLU A 79 -22.92 -25.40 -5.36
N ALA A 80 -22.68 -26.37 -6.24
CA ALA A 80 -21.88 -27.56 -5.96
C ALA A 80 -20.46 -27.21 -5.52
N GLY A 81 -19.83 -26.25 -6.20
CA GLY A 81 -18.53 -25.72 -5.81
C GLY A 81 -18.54 -25.03 -4.44
N HIS A 82 -19.62 -24.32 -4.09
CA HIS A 82 -19.78 -23.69 -2.77
C HIS A 82 -19.98 -24.73 -1.65
N VAL A 83 -20.86 -25.71 -1.87
CA VAL A 83 -21.08 -26.82 -0.94
C VAL A 83 -19.78 -27.59 -0.71
N TRP A 84 -19.06 -27.94 -1.78
CA TRP A 84 -17.78 -28.63 -1.66
C TRP A 84 -16.75 -27.83 -0.88
N ARG A 85 -16.55 -26.53 -1.19
CA ARG A 85 -15.59 -25.68 -0.47
C ARG A 85 -15.91 -25.58 1.03
N ARG A 86 -17.19 -25.36 1.38
CA ARG A 86 -17.64 -25.28 2.78
C ARG A 86 -17.39 -26.58 3.53
N GLU A 87 -17.78 -27.72 2.95
CA GLU A 87 -17.63 -29.01 3.64
C GLU A 87 -16.18 -29.50 3.63
N LYS A 88 -15.41 -29.21 2.59
CA LYS A 88 -13.97 -29.47 2.58
C LYS A 88 -13.27 -28.67 3.68
N ALA A 89 -13.61 -27.39 3.87
CA ALA A 89 -13.15 -26.59 4.99
C ALA A 89 -13.52 -27.21 6.34
N ARG A 90 -14.79 -27.63 6.53
CA ARG A 90 -15.23 -28.32 7.76
C ARG A 90 -14.47 -29.63 8.02
N SER A 91 -14.13 -30.39 6.97
CA SER A 91 -13.33 -31.61 7.10
C SER A 91 -11.87 -31.34 7.53
N GLN A 92 -11.37 -30.15 7.26
CA GLN A 92 -10.05 -29.67 7.70
C GLN A 92 -10.12 -28.90 9.03
N GLY A 93 -11.26 -28.96 9.74
CA GLY A 93 -11.47 -28.27 11.02
C GLY A 93 -11.82 -26.78 10.90
N SER A 94 -11.90 -26.22 9.68
CA SER A 94 -12.35 -24.85 9.45
C SER A 94 -13.88 -24.80 9.45
N THR A 95 -14.44 -24.29 10.53
CA THR A 95 -15.90 -24.28 10.76
C THR A 95 -16.50 -22.88 10.79
N ARG A 96 -15.65 -21.84 10.72
CA ARG A 96 -16.06 -20.44 10.76
C ARG A 96 -15.36 -19.60 9.69
N PRO A 97 -15.96 -18.46 9.30
CA PRO A 97 -15.28 -17.45 8.49
C PRO A 97 -14.03 -16.90 9.20
N PRO A 98 -13.01 -16.46 8.44
CA PRO A 98 -11.85 -15.79 8.99
C PRO A 98 -12.23 -14.45 9.61
N ARG A 99 -11.56 -14.08 10.70
CA ARG A 99 -11.75 -12.87 11.50
C ARG A 99 -10.38 -12.22 11.78
N PRO A 100 -9.77 -11.59 10.77
CA PRO A 100 -8.46 -10.94 10.92
C PRO A 100 -8.44 -9.85 12.00
N ASP A 101 -9.58 -9.22 12.31
CA ASP A 101 -9.66 -8.19 13.36
C ASP A 101 -9.28 -8.70 14.76
N HIS A 102 -9.30 -10.01 15.00
CA HIS A 102 -8.93 -10.63 16.27
C HIS A 102 -7.50 -11.19 16.27
N ALA A 103 -6.77 -11.06 15.16
CA ALA A 103 -5.40 -11.53 15.07
C ALA A 103 -4.44 -10.42 15.50
N ASP A 104 -3.73 -10.67 16.61
CA ASP A 104 -2.78 -9.74 17.22
C ASP A 104 -1.35 -10.31 17.26
N THR A 105 -1.17 -11.58 16.89
CA THR A 105 0.12 -12.28 16.85
C THR A 105 0.30 -12.99 15.52
N TRP A 106 1.55 -13.31 15.14
CA TRP A 106 1.83 -14.10 13.93
C TRP A 106 1.14 -15.46 13.90
N GLU A 107 0.97 -16.09 15.07
CA GLU A 107 0.25 -17.35 15.20
C GLU A 107 -1.25 -17.18 14.91
N SER A 108 -1.90 -16.18 15.53
CA SER A 108 -3.31 -15.88 15.28
C SER A 108 -3.56 -15.43 13.83
N LEU A 109 -2.68 -14.61 13.25
CA LEU A 109 -2.79 -14.18 11.85
C LEU A 109 -2.60 -15.35 10.88
N HIS A 110 -1.62 -16.22 11.14
CA HIS A 110 -1.42 -17.44 10.36
C HIS A 110 -2.67 -18.34 10.40
N HIS A 111 -3.28 -18.51 11.58
CA HIS A 111 -4.52 -19.26 11.72
C HIS A 111 -5.66 -18.67 10.87
N GLU A 112 -5.88 -17.35 10.91
CA GLU A 112 -6.89 -16.71 10.07
C GLU A 112 -6.59 -16.87 8.58
N LEU A 113 -5.33 -16.74 8.15
CA LEU A 113 -4.95 -16.90 6.75
C LEU A 113 -5.22 -18.33 6.23
N VAL A 114 -5.02 -19.34 7.08
CA VAL A 114 -5.37 -20.73 6.74
C VAL A 114 -6.90 -20.89 6.62
N LEU A 115 -7.68 -20.28 7.52
CA LEU A 115 -9.16 -20.29 7.41
C LEU A 115 -9.62 -19.63 6.10
N LEU A 116 -9.03 -18.49 5.73
CA LEU A 116 -9.31 -17.80 4.47
C LEU A 116 -8.96 -18.65 3.26
N ALA A 117 -7.77 -19.27 3.25
CA ALA A 117 -7.34 -20.13 2.15
C ALA A 117 -8.35 -21.28 1.95
N HIS A 118 -8.76 -21.92 3.04
CA HIS A 118 -9.76 -22.98 3.01
C HIS A 118 -11.14 -22.51 2.51
N GLU A 119 -11.62 -21.35 2.96
CA GLU A 119 -12.87 -20.75 2.47
C GLU A 119 -12.82 -20.47 0.96
N SER A 120 -11.63 -20.09 0.48
CA SER A 120 -11.35 -19.77 -0.92
C SER A 120 -11.10 -21.02 -1.78
N GLY A 121 -11.12 -22.22 -1.19
CA GLY A 121 -10.86 -23.48 -1.88
C GLY A 121 -9.39 -23.85 -2.03
N VAL A 122 -8.49 -23.11 -1.40
CA VAL A 122 -7.04 -23.32 -1.40
C VAL A 122 -6.65 -24.18 -0.20
N PHE A 123 -6.50 -25.48 -0.42
CA PHE A 123 -6.23 -26.47 0.64
C PHE A 123 -4.80 -27.02 0.64
N SER A 124 -3.93 -26.55 -0.26
CA SER A 124 -2.54 -27.01 -0.34
C SER A 124 -1.60 -25.91 -0.83
N PRO A 125 -0.30 -25.99 -0.52
CA PRO A 125 0.71 -25.08 -1.08
C PRO A 125 0.71 -25.03 -2.61
N LYS A 126 0.50 -26.17 -3.27
CA LYS A 126 0.37 -26.24 -4.72
C LYS A 126 -0.87 -25.47 -5.21
N ALA A 127 -2.01 -25.64 -4.56
CA ALA A 127 -3.23 -24.90 -4.92
C ALA A 127 -3.06 -23.38 -4.74
N LEU A 128 -2.27 -22.95 -3.75
CA LEU A 128 -1.95 -21.53 -3.55
C LEU A 128 -1.04 -21.00 -4.67
N CYS A 129 -0.03 -21.77 -5.10
CA CYS A 129 0.79 -21.43 -6.27
C CYS A 129 -0.06 -21.30 -7.53
N ASP A 130 -0.94 -22.27 -7.79
CA ASP A 130 -1.80 -22.28 -8.98
C ASP A 130 -2.78 -21.09 -8.96
N ALA A 131 -3.34 -20.77 -7.78
CA ALA A 131 -4.23 -19.62 -7.60
C ALA A 131 -3.51 -18.27 -7.73
N ALA A 132 -2.29 -18.15 -7.24
CA ALA A 132 -1.46 -16.96 -7.41
C ALA A 132 -1.10 -16.74 -8.89
N ALA A 133 -0.70 -17.81 -9.60
CA ALA A 133 -0.37 -17.76 -11.02
C ALA A 133 -1.58 -17.32 -11.86
N ALA A 134 -2.77 -17.85 -11.55
CA ALA A 134 -4.02 -17.43 -12.19
C ALA A 134 -4.38 -15.96 -11.95
N ALA A 135 -3.85 -15.35 -10.88
CA ALA A 135 -4.04 -13.95 -10.56
C ALA A 135 -2.89 -13.03 -11.03
N GLY A 136 -1.91 -13.57 -11.76
CA GLY A 136 -0.77 -12.81 -12.31
C GLY A 136 0.45 -12.73 -11.39
N ASP A 137 0.45 -13.41 -10.25
CA ASP A 137 1.57 -13.47 -9.31
C ASP A 137 2.34 -14.79 -9.43
N SER A 138 3.68 -14.75 -9.37
CA SER A 138 4.51 -15.96 -9.36
C SER A 138 5.13 -16.18 -7.99
N ILE A 139 4.77 -17.29 -7.33
CA ILE A 139 5.29 -17.67 -6.01
C ILE A 139 5.92 -19.05 -6.02
N THR A 140 7.01 -19.20 -5.26
CA THR A 140 7.68 -20.50 -5.12
C THR A 140 6.89 -21.43 -4.21
N HIS A 141 6.91 -22.73 -4.50
CA HIS A 141 6.29 -23.76 -3.66
C HIS A 141 6.78 -23.70 -2.20
N THR A 142 8.06 -23.37 -1.98
CA THR A 142 8.64 -23.18 -0.63
C THR A 142 7.99 -22.02 0.12
N SER A 143 7.68 -20.92 -0.57
CA SER A 143 6.99 -19.78 0.03
C SER A 143 5.54 -20.12 0.37
N ALA A 144 4.83 -20.76 -0.56
CA ALA A 144 3.46 -21.21 -0.33
C ALA A 144 3.36 -22.23 0.81
N HIS A 145 4.35 -23.15 0.91
CA HIS A 145 4.43 -24.10 2.00
C HIS A 145 4.61 -23.36 3.33
N ARG A 146 5.61 -22.48 3.43
CA ARG A 146 5.85 -21.68 4.64
C ARG A 146 4.61 -20.89 5.06
N TRP A 147 3.92 -20.23 4.14
CA TRP A 147 2.77 -19.39 4.47
C TRP A 147 1.57 -20.16 5.01
N LEU A 148 1.37 -21.41 4.56
CA LEU A 148 0.22 -22.24 4.96
C LEU A 148 0.53 -23.25 6.08
N THR A 149 1.80 -23.51 6.38
CA THR A 149 2.17 -24.53 7.38
C THR A 149 2.93 -24.00 8.59
N THR A 150 3.51 -22.79 8.52
CA THR A 150 4.28 -22.24 9.64
C THR A 150 3.78 -20.87 10.10
N SER A 151 3.62 -20.72 11.41
CA SER A 151 3.37 -19.44 12.06
C SER A 151 4.67 -18.64 12.15
N GLN A 152 5.01 -17.93 11.09
CA GLN A 152 6.20 -17.08 11.02
C GLN A 152 5.87 -15.66 10.53
N PRO A 153 6.74 -14.68 10.83
CA PRO A 153 6.62 -13.34 10.26
C PRO A 153 6.49 -13.37 8.73
N LEU A 154 5.40 -12.77 8.26
CA LEU A 154 5.06 -12.66 6.85
C LEU A 154 5.40 -11.25 6.36
N ARG A 155 5.91 -11.09 5.13
CA ARG A 155 6.06 -9.75 4.53
C ARG A 155 4.70 -9.21 4.08
N LEU A 156 4.53 -7.89 4.07
CA LEU A 156 3.27 -7.27 3.65
C LEU A 156 2.91 -7.59 2.18
N GLU A 157 3.90 -7.62 1.29
CA GLU A 157 3.71 -8.07 -0.11
C GLU A 157 3.19 -9.51 -0.18
N SER A 158 3.75 -10.40 0.63
CA SER A 158 3.33 -11.81 0.69
C SER A 158 1.90 -11.96 1.20
N LEU A 159 1.48 -11.13 2.16
CA LEU A 159 0.09 -11.05 2.58
C LEU A 159 -0.82 -10.66 1.40
N HIS A 160 -0.47 -9.62 0.66
CA HIS A 160 -1.26 -9.20 -0.50
C HIS A 160 -1.35 -10.29 -1.57
N THR A 161 -0.28 -11.02 -1.84
CA THR A 161 -0.30 -12.17 -2.76
C THR A 161 -1.26 -13.26 -2.31
N ILE A 162 -1.28 -13.61 -1.02
CA ILE A 162 -2.23 -14.60 -0.48
C ILE A 162 -3.67 -14.11 -0.61
N LEU A 163 -3.94 -12.84 -0.27
CA LEU A 163 -5.27 -12.24 -0.38
C LEU A 163 -5.75 -12.19 -1.84
N THR A 164 -4.86 -11.93 -2.79
CA THR A 164 -5.16 -11.96 -4.23
C THR A 164 -5.44 -13.37 -4.71
N ALA A 165 -4.59 -14.35 -4.36
CA ALA A 165 -4.81 -15.75 -4.72
C ALA A 165 -6.14 -16.31 -4.15
N CYS A 166 -6.53 -15.84 -2.95
CA CYS A 166 -7.80 -16.17 -2.31
C CYS A 166 -9.00 -15.35 -2.84
N ARG A 167 -8.79 -14.49 -3.84
CA ARG A 167 -9.81 -13.61 -4.43
C ARG A 167 -10.53 -12.73 -3.40
N VAL A 168 -9.83 -12.34 -2.34
CA VAL A 168 -10.36 -11.37 -1.37
C VAL A 168 -10.51 -10.03 -2.08
N PRO A 169 -11.74 -9.50 -2.21
CA PRO A 169 -11.94 -8.21 -2.86
C PRO A 169 -11.21 -7.13 -2.08
N MET A 170 -10.67 -6.12 -2.76
CA MET A 170 -9.81 -5.11 -2.12
C MET A 170 -10.46 -4.43 -0.91
N ARG A 171 -11.78 -4.15 -0.97
CA ARG A 171 -12.57 -3.60 0.14
C ARG A 171 -12.57 -4.45 1.42
N HIS A 172 -12.25 -5.75 1.35
CA HIS A 172 -12.18 -6.66 2.50
C HIS A 172 -10.73 -6.91 2.98
N ARG A 173 -9.73 -6.21 2.41
CA ARG A 173 -8.30 -6.46 2.73
C ARG A 173 -7.78 -5.65 3.91
N GLU A 174 -8.39 -4.52 4.23
CA GLU A 174 -7.92 -3.63 5.31
C GLU A 174 -7.84 -4.33 6.69
N PRO A 175 -8.82 -5.14 7.13
CA PRO A 175 -8.71 -5.91 8.36
C PRO A 175 -7.46 -6.82 8.42
N TRP A 176 -7.07 -7.40 7.29
CA TRP A 176 -5.88 -8.27 7.19
C TRP A 176 -4.58 -7.49 7.30
N VAL A 177 -4.51 -6.30 6.70
CA VAL A 177 -3.36 -5.42 6.80
C VAL A 177 -3.18 -4.95 8.24
N ARG A 178 -4.26 -4.53 8.91
CA ARG A 178 -4.21 -4.15 10.33
C ARG A 178 -3.78 -5.31 11.23
N ALA A 179 -4.24 -6.53 10.96
CA ALA A 179 -3.83 -7.72 11.70
C ALA A 179 -2.34 -8.03 11.54
N HIS A 180 -1.80 -7.80 10.33
CA HIS A 180 -0.38 -7.91 10.03
C HIS A 180 0.45 -6.88 10.79
N ASP A 181 0.03 -5.62 10.81
CA ASP A 181 0.70 -4.58 11.58
C ASP A 181 0.68 -4.88 13.09
N ARG A 182 -0.46 -5.36 13.64
CA ARG A 182 -0.56 -5.77 15.05
C ARG A 182 0.36 -6.95 15.35
N ALA A 183 0.36 -7.99 14.51
CA ALA A 183 1.22 -9.17 14.66
C ALA A 183 2.72 -8.82 14.59
N ALA A 184 3.10 -7.89 13.71
CA ALA A 184 4.47 -7.39 13.60
C ALA A 184 4.90 -6.65 14.88
N ASN A 185 4.03 -5.79 15.43
CA ASN A 185 4.29 -5.02 16.64
C ASN A 185 4.28 -5.88 17.92
N ALA A 186 3.45 -6.93 17.99
CA ALA A 186 3.41 -7.85 19.12
C ALA A 186 4.68 -8.72 19.25
N GLY A 187 5.34 -9.03 18.12
CA GLY A 187 6.63 -9.72 18.10
C GLY A 187 7.78 -8.93 18.76
N GLY A 188 7.66 -7.60 18.83
CA GLY A 188 8.57 -6.73 19.57
C GLY A 188 8.35 -6.76 21.09
N SER A 189 7.14 -7.09 21.54
CA SER A 189 6.78 -7.11 22.96
C SER A 189 7.01 -8.46 23.64
N ALA A 190 7.04 -9.57 22.90
CA ALA A 190 7.09 -10.94 23.46
C ALA A 190 8.50 -11.44 23.85
N ARG A 191 9.56 -10.66 23.60
CA ARG A 191 10.93 -10.97 24.11
C ARG A 191 11.27 -10.28 25.43
N ALA A 192 10.32 -9.61 26.07
CA ALA A 192 10.52 -8.82 27.28
C ALA A 192 10.01 -9.48 28.58
N SER A 193 9.99 -10.82 28.67
CA SER A 193 9.58 -11.50 29.90
C SER A 193 10.55 -12.60 30.33
N THR A 194 11.78 -12.21 30.64
CA THR A 194 12.68 -12.81 31.65
C THR A 194 14.05 -12.18 31.51
N HIS A 195 14.27 -10.98 32.06
CA HIS A 195 15.53 -10.65 32.74
C HIS A 195 15.43 -9.30 33.44
N LYS A 196 15.77 -9.36 34.72
CA LYS A 196 15.99 -8.33 35.73
C LYS A 196 16.53 -6.99 35.17
N ALA A 197 15.87 -5.91 35.61
CA ALA A 197 16.31 -4.52 35.71
C ALA A 197 17.73 -4.18 35.19
N THR A 198 17.79 -3.65 33.96
CA THR A 198 18.58 -2.45 33.55
C THR A 198 18.32 -2.20 32.06
N GLY A 199 17.56 -1.16 31.71
CA GLY A 199 17.47 -0.65 30.34
C GLY A 199 18.17 0.71 30.22
N PRO A 200 18.89 1.03 29.12
CA PRO A 200 19.43 2.36 28.90
C PRO A 200 18.31 3.35 28.48
N PRO A 201 18.50 4.67 28.71
CA PRO A 201 17.43 5.65 28.68
C PRO A 201 16.99 6.03 27.24
N LEU A 202 15.79 6.63 27.16
CA LEU A 202 15.27 7.38 26.01
C LEU A 202 16.39 8.22 25.36
N THR A 203 16.73 7.97 24.10
CA THR A 203 17.83 8.68 23.41
C THR A 203 17.49 10.16 23.23
N THR A 204 18.16 11.04 23.98
CA THR A 204 18.14 12.49 23.75
C THR A 204 18.99 12.83 22.52
N LEU A 205 18.40 13.47 21.51
CA LEU A 205 19.14 14.04 20.37
C LEU A 205 20.09 15.13 20.88
N SER A 206 21.40 14.85 20.98
CA SER A 206 22.42 15.82 21.40
C SER A 206 23.56 15.93 20.37
N PRO A 207 24.18 17.11 20.18
CA PRO A 207 25.33 17.28 19.29
C PRO A 207 26.52 16.38 19.65
N GLU A 208 26.75 16.13 20.94
CA GLU A 208 27.84 15.28 21.43
C GLU A 208 27.61 13.81 21.06
N ALA A 209 26.37 13.32 21.23
CA ALA A 209 25.99 11.96 20.87
C ALA A 209 26.13 11.71 19.35
N LEU A 210 25.71 12.69 18.53
CA LEU A 210 25.89 12.64 17.08
C LEU A 210 27.37 12.68 16.69
N THR A 211 28.17 13.53 17.32
CA THR A 211 29.62 13.63 17.06
C THR A 211 30.31 12.28 17.31
N GLU A 212 29.96 11.57 18.40
CA GLU A 212 30.52 10.25 18.69
C GLU A 212 30.10 9.18 17.67
N GLU A 213 28.85 9.21 17.20
CA GLU A 213 28.40 8.32 16.12
C GLU A 213 29.15 8.57 14.80
N LEU A 214 29.37 9.83 14.44
CA LEU A 214 30.16 10.20 13.25
C LEU A 214 31.63 9.78 13.38
N ARG A 215 32.21 9.89 14.59
CA ARG A 215 33.58 9.41 14.89
C ARG A 215 33.73 7.90 14.80
N ARG A 216 32.65 7.14 15.06
CA ARG A 216 32.60 5.70 14.81
C ARG A 216 32.46 5.40 13.32
N LEU A 217 31.53 6.08 12.64
CA LEU A 217 31.24 5.89 11.22
C LEU A 217 32.46 6.16 10.31
N ARG A 218 33.30 7.16 10.63
CA ARG A 218 34.50 7.46 9.82
C ARG A 218 35.55 6.34 9.81
N ARG A 219 35.46 5.33 10.69
CA ARG A 219 36.44 4.24 10.73
C ARG A 219 36.27 3.35 9.50
N GLY A 220 37.38 2.81 9.00
CA GLY A 220 37.35 1.95 7.82
C GLY A 220 36.75 2.66 6.59
N PRO A 221 35.87 2.02 5.80
CA PRO A 221 35.36 2.56 4.53
C PRO A 221 34.35 3.71 4.66
N GLY A 222 34.05 4.19 5.88
CA GLY A 222 33.07 5.25 6.06
C GLY A 222 31.65 4.77 5.73
N VAL A 223 30.91 5.58 4.98
CA VAL A 223 29.57 5.24 4.47
C VAL A 223 29.61 4.00 3.58
N HIS A 224 30.76 3.57 3.05
CA HIS A 224 30.88 2.37 2.24
C HIS A 224 31.13 1.07 3.04
N ALA A 225 31.01 1.08 4.37
CA ALA A 225 31.18 -0.11 5.21
C ALA A 225 30.15 -1.22 4.86
N PRO A 226 30.54 -2.49 4.68
CA PRO A 226 29.63 -3.57 4.27
C PRO A 226 28.48 -3.79 5.26
N ASP A 227 28.72 -3.54 6.53
CA ASP A 227 27.85 -3.62 7.71
C ASP A 227 27.41 -2.23 8.21
N LEU A 228 27.33 -1.23 7.34
CA LEU A 228 26.98 0.16 7.68
C LEU A 228 25.79 0.26 8.65
N LYS A 229 24.75 -0.55 8.44
CA LYS A 229 23.53 -0.55 9.26
C LYS A 229 23.80 -0.82 10.74
N ASP A 230 24.81 -1.64 11.05
CA ASP A 230 25.19 -2.02 12.41
C ASP A 230 26.12 -0.98 13.04
N ALA A 231 26.89 -0.25 12.22
CA ALA A 231 27.78 0.84 12.65
C ALA A 231 27.04 2.15 12.98
N LEU A 232 25.79 2.31 12.53
CA LEU A 232 24.97 3.50 12.78
C LEU A 232 24.32 3.43 14.16
N GLY A 233 24.51 4.48 14.95
CA GLY A 233 23.85 4.60 16.25
C GLY A 233 22.43 5.16 16.15
N PRO A 234 21.71 5.24 17.28
CA PRO A 234 20.32 5.70 17.32
C PRO A 234 20.13 7.13 16.80
N VAL A 235 21.10 8.03 16.98
CA VAL A 235 20.97 9.43 16.57
C VAL A 235 21.02 9.55 15.05
N LEU A 236 21.99 8.91 14.38
CA LEU A 236 22.07 8.88 12.91
C LEU A 236 20.87 8.14 12.30
N ARG A 237 20.39 7.05 12.93
CA ARG A 237 19.16 6.36 12.47
C ARG A 237 17.95 7.28 12.51
N GLN A 238 17.79 8.06 13.57
CA GLN A 238 16.67 9.01 13.72
C GLN A 238 16.79 10.22 12.79
N LEU A 239 18.01 10.74 12.56
CA LEU A 239 18.23 11.91 11.70
C LEU A 239 18.14 11.59 10.21
N CYS A 240 18.57 10.39 9.81
CA CYS A 240 18.52 9.92 8.42
C CYS A 240 17.21 9.17 8.09
N ASP A 241 16.26 9.12 9.03
CA ASP A 241 14.97 8.42 8.89
C ASP A 241 15.15 6.96 8.44
N LEU A 242 16.06 6.27 9.14
CA LEU A 242 16.41 4.88 8.86
C LEU A 242 15.50 3.94 9.64
N THR A 243 14.83 3.08 8.89
CA THR A 243 13.96 2.03 9.40
C THR A 243 14.68 0.69 9.41
N GLU A 244 14.13 -0.28 10.13
CA GLU A 244 14.64 -1.66 10.07
C GLU A 244 14.50 -2.31 8.67
N PHE A 245 13.71 -1.71 7.79
CA PHE A 245 13.45 -2.17 6.42
C PHE A 245 14.39 -1.57 5.37
N ASP A 246 15.19 -0.56 5.73
CA ASP A 246 16.18 -0.01 4.82
C ASP A 246 17.31 -1.03 4.58
N GLY A 247 17.48 -1.42 3.32
CA GLY A 247 18.58 -2.24 2.84
C GLY A 247 19.89 -1.44 2.77
N SER A 248 21.04 -2.12 2.74
CA SER A 248 22.36 -1.48 2.86
C SER A 248 22.57 -0.33 1.86
N GLU A 249 22.11 -0.46 0.62
CA GLU A 249 22.24 0.59 -0.40
C GLU A 249 21.33 1.80 -0.12
N THR A 250 20.09 1.56 0.33
CA THR A 250 19.19 2.64 0.76
C THR A 250 19.74 3.36 1.98
N VAL A 251 20.33 2.64 2.93
CA VAL A 251 21.01 3.22 4.09
C VAL A 251 22.19 4.10 3.61
N ARG A 252 23.05 3.61 2.72
CA ARG A 252 24.16 4.39 2.15
C ARG A 252 23.67 5.67 1.50
N ARG A 253 22.65 5.57 0.65
CA ARG A 253 22.05 6.69 -0.06
C ARG A 253 21.48 7.73 0.92
N LYS A 254 20.63 7.31 1.86
CA LYS A 254 20.01 8.20 2.86
C LYS A 254 21.05 8.89 3.74
N VAL A 255 22.05 8.16 4.24
CA VAL A 255 23.14 8.76 5.02
C VAL A 255 23.97 9.71 4.16
N GLY A 256 24.28 9.35 2.92
CA GLY A 256 25.05 10.18 2.00
C GLY A 256 24.33 11.47 1.58
N GLU A 257 23.02 11.40 1.34
CA GLU A 257 22.16 12.57 1.10
C GLU A 257 22.11 13.46 2.33
N TRP A 258 21.80 12.91 3.49
CA TRP A 258 21.75 13.67 4.75
C TRP A 258 23.08 14.39 5.06
N VAL A 259 24.23 13.72 4.87
CA VAL A 259 25.54 14.38 5.06
C VAL A 259 25.71 15.55 4.09
N ARG A 260 25.34 15.39 2.81
CA ARG A 260 25.47 16.45 1.80
C ARG A 260 24.59 17.64 2.14
N ASP A 261 23.34 17.39 2.50
CA ASP A 261 22.36 18.44 2.84
C ASP A 261 22.78 19.24 4.07
N VAL A 262 23.22 18.56 5.15
CA VAL A 262 23.68 19.25 6.38
C VAL A 262 24.97 20.04 6.16
N THR A 263 25.81 19.62 5.22
CA THR A 263 27.10 20.28 4.96
C THR A 263 27.03 21.34 3.86
N GLU A 264 25.89 21.54 3.20
CA GLU A 264 25.72 22.47 2.09
C GLU A 264 26.09 23.91 2.49
N ASP A 265 25.57 24.36 3.63
CA ASP A 265 25.76 25.70 4.18
C ASP A 265 27.06 25.85 5.01
N LEU A 266 27.83 24.77 5.20
CA LEU A 266 29.09 24.85 5.92
C LEU A 266 30.20 25.45 5.04
N PRO A 267 31.21 26.12 5.65
CA PRO A 267 32.37 26.59 4.93
C PRO A 267 33.00 25.49 4.05
N PRO A 268 33.47 25.80 2.82
CA PRO A 268 33.93 24.78 1.88
C PRO A 268 35.02 23.84 2.42
N ASP A 269 35.93 24.36 3.24
CA ASP A 269 37.00 23.59 3.87
C ASP A 269 36.49 22.60 4.93
N VAL A 270 35.43 22.98 5.67
CA VAL A 270 34.72 22.12 6.62
C VAL A 270 33.94 21.04 5.88
N ARG A 271 33.20 21.40 4.83
CA ARG A 271 32.45 20.46 3.99
C ARG A 271 33.36 19.40 3.37
N VAL A 272 34.47 19.81 2.76
CA VAL A 272 35.45 18.88 2.17
C VAL A 272 36.04 17.95 3.24
N ALA A 273 36.33 18.45 4.45
CA ALA A 273 36.83 17.61 5.53
C ALA A 273 35.82 16.54 5.98
N VAL A 274 34.52 16.88 6.08
CA VAL A 274 33.45 15.95 6.47
C VAL A 274 33.20 14.90 5.39
N VAL A 275 32.94 15.33 4.15
CA VAL A 275 32.62 14.45 3.02
C VAL A 275 33.77 13.49 2.73
N THR A 276 35.01 13.98 2.78
CA THR A 276 36.22 13.13 2.62
C THR A 276 36.33 12.14 3.77
N THR A 277 36.19 12.59 5.02
CA THR A 277 36.35 11.70 6.19
C THR A 277 35.35 10.53 6.19
N LEU A 278 34.10 10.81 5.79
CA LEU A 278 33.02 9.83 5.74
C LEU A 278 33.03 8.96 4.47
N GLY A 279 34.01 9.16 3.57
CA GLY A 279 34.20 8.35 2.37
C GLY A 279 33.27 8.72 1.21
N LEU A 280 32.67 9.90 1.24
CA LEU A 280 31.73 10.39 0.22
C LEU A 280 32.41 11.27 -0.85
N ASN A 281 33.71 11.56 -0.71
CA ASN A 281 34.44 12.40 -1.66
C ASN A 281 34.93 11.53 -2.86
N PRO A 282 34.47 11.81 -4.10
CA PRO A 282 34.91 11.06 -5.27
C PRO A 282 36.41 11.23 -5.58
N ASP A 283 37.01 12.36 -5.18
CA ASP A 283 38.44 12.64 -5.40
C ASP A 283 39.35 11.92 -4.40
N ALA A 284 38.76 11.28 -3.37
CA ALA A 284 39.46 10.55 -2.33
C ALA A 284 38.78 9.19 -2.02
N PRO A 285 38.73 8.23 -2.98
CA PRO A 285 37.99 6.97 -2.86
C PRO A 285 38.65 5.93 -1.92
N HIS A 286 39.49 6.39 -0.99
CA HIS A 286 40.29 5.55 -0.12
C HIS A 286 39.43 4.84 0.93
N ARG A 287 39.57 3.51 1.01
CA ARG A 287 38.83 2.68 1.97
C ARG A 287 39.33 2.81 3.40
N VAL A 288 40.55 3.30 3.61
CA VAL A 288 41.17 3.39 4.94
C VAL A 288 41.15 4.83 5.42
N PHE A 289 40.71 5.05 6.67
CA PHE A 289 40.64 6.39 7.27
C PHE A 289 41.98 7.13 7.25
N ARG A 290 43.10 6.44 7.51
CA ARG A 290 44.45 7.04 7.47
C ARG A 290 44.76 7.66 6.10
N GLU A 291 44.46 6.96 5.02
CA GLU A 291 44.70 7.43 3.64
C GLU A 291 43.83 8.65 3.32
N ARG A 292 42.58 8.69 3.81
CA ARG A 292 41.73 9.89 3.68
C ARG A 292 42.26 11.09 4.45
N VAL A 293 42.89 10.86 5.61
CA VAL A 293 43.57 11.92 6.38
C VAL A 293 44.81 12.43 5.65
N GLU A 294 45.61 11.53 5.07
CA GLU A 294 46.80 11.87 4.29
C GLU A 294 46.44 12.65 3.01
N TRP A 295 45.39 12.23 2.31
CA TRP A 295 44.85 12.96 1.17
C TRP A 295 44.39 14.36 1.56
N LEU A 296 43.62 14.48 2.65
CA LEU A 296 43.13 15.79 3.12
C LEU A 296 44.27 16.70 3.58
N ALA A 297 45.31 16.13 4.18
CA ALA A 297 46.54 16.82 4.57
C ALA A 297 47.28 17.37 3.35
N ALA A 298 47.46 16.58 2.30
CA ALA A 298 48.05 17.03 1.04
C ALA A 298 47.19 18.09 0.34
N HIS A 299 45.86 17.89 0.29
CA HIS A 299 44.93 18.80 -0.37
C HIS A 299 44.84 20.17 0.31
N GLN A 300 45.06 20.24 1.63
CA GLN A 300 45.00 21.48 2.40
C GLN A 300 46.37 22.08 2.77
N ASP A 301 47.46 21.49 2.26
CA ASP A 301 48.86 21.82 2.58
C ASP A 301 49.13 21.86 4.11
N ARG A 302 48.81 20.75 4.78
CA ARG A 302 48.86 20.62 6.25
C ARG A 302 49.50 19.31 6.69
N SER A 303 49.95 19.28 7.95
CA SER A 303 50.39 18.02 8.56
C SER A 303 49.20 17.08 8.85
N PRO A 304 49.36 15.75 8.75
CA PRO A 304 48.31 14.79 9.07
C PRO A 304 47.70 14.95 10.47
N GLY A 305 48.52 15.34 11.46
CA GLY A 305 48.06 15.63 12.82
C GLY A 305 47.12 16.84 12.89
N THR A 306 47.44 17.90 12.15
CA THR A 306 46.59 19.10 12.05
C THR A 306 45.29 18.78 11.32
N SER A 307 45.34 18.02 10.22
CA SER A 307 44.15 17.59 9.48
C SER A 307 43.23 16.74 10.34
N ARG A 308 43.78 15.85 11.18
CA ARG A 308 42.98 15.02 12.09
C ARG A 308 42.22 15.86 13.12
N ARG A 309 42.87 16.87 13.72
CA ARG A 309 42.20 17.79 14.66
C ARG A 309 41.08 18.57 13.97
N ARG A 310 41.33 19.06 12.76
CA ARG A 310 40.33 19.77 11.96
C ARG A 310 39.14 18.90 11.55
N ILE A 311 39.37 17.62 11.27
CA ILE A 311 38.29 16.67 11.03
C ILE A 311 37.40 16.54 12.28
N ASP A 312 38.00 16.42 13.47
CA ASP A 312 37.22 16.34 14.72
C ASP A 312 36.41 17.63 14.98
N GLU A 313 37.00 18.79 14.73
CA GLU A 313 36.32 20.09 14.80
C GLU A 313 35.19 20.20 13.75
N ALA A 314 35.41 19.69 12.52
CA ALA A 314 34.42 19.71 11.44
C ALA A 314 33.23 18.78 11.71
N LEU A 315 33.45 17.59 12.28
CA LEU A 315 32.37 16.69 12.69
C LEU A 315 31.53 17.27 13.83
N ALA A 316 32.16 17.96 14.79
CA ALA A 316 31.45 18.64 15.87
C ALA A 316 30.59 19.79 15.33
N ARG A 317 31.13 20.63 14.44
CA ARG A 317 30.38 21.71 13.77
C ARG A 317 29.22 21.20 12.92
N MET A 318 29.41 20.07 12.21
CA MET A 318 28.32 19.42 11.49
C MET A 318 27.22 18.94 12.44
N ALA A 319 27.60 18.35 13.58
CA ALA A 319 26.62 17.87 14.56
C ALA A 319 25.83 19.02 15.21
N GLU A 320 26.51 20.12 15.53
CA GLU A 320 25.85 21.35 16.02
C GLU A 320 24.87 21.90 14.97
N ALA A 321 25.31 22.01 13.71
CA ALA A 321 24.44 22.48 12.61
C ALA A 321 23.23 21.56 12.39
N ALA A 322 23.42 20.23 12.44
CA ALA A 322 22.35 19.26 12.26
C ALA A 322 21.26 19.32 13.34
N ILE A 323 21.64 19.67 14.58
CA ILE A 323 20.72 19.77 15.72
C ILE A 323 20.13 21.19 15.85
N ALA A 324 20.88 22.22 15.50
CA ALA A 324 20.46 23.62 15.58
C ALA A 324 19.58 24.06 14.40
N ALA A 325 19.72 23.43 13.23
CA ALA A 325 18.90 23.76 12.07
C ALA A 325 17.44 23.33 12.31
N PRO A 326 16.44 24.21 12.09
CA PRO A 326 15.06 23.78 11.97
C PRO A 326 14.98 22.79 10.79
N ARG A 327 14.76 21.51 11.11
CA ARG A 327 14.78 20.40 10.14
C ARG A 327 14.01 20.78 8.87
N PRO A 328 14.61 20.69 7.68
CA PRO A 328 13.84 20.39 6.49
C PRO A 328 13.23 19.01 6.73
N VAL A 329 11.97 19.00 7.16
CA VAL A 329 11.18 17.78 7.32
C VAL A 329 11.18 17.08 5.96
N SER A 330 11.68 15.84 5.91
CA SER A 330 11.67 15.00 4.70
C SER A 330 10.25 14.94 4.14
N GLN A 331 10.14 14.85 2.81
CA GLN A 331 8.87 14.84 2.09
C GLN A 331 7.91 13.75 2.64
N ALA A 332 8.47 12.60 3.03
CA ALA A 332 7.75 11.48 3.65
C ALA A 332 7.15 11.78 5.05
N THR A 333 7.80 12.62 5.89
CA THR A 333 7.21 13.01 7.19
C THR A 333 6.24 14.19 7.06
N ARG A 334 6.27 14.94 5.95
CA ARG A 334 5.23 15.94 5.62
C ARG A 334 3.93 15.27 5.17
N GLU A 335 3.99 14.06 4.66
CA GLU A 335 2.84 13.28 4.15
C GLU A 335 1.78 12.93 5.21
N HIS A 336 2.09 13.05 6.50
CA HIS A 336 1.18 12.75 7.61
C HIS A 336 0.98 13.91 8.60
N ALA A 337 1.34 15.15 8.22
CA ALA A 337 1.28 16.31 9.12
C ALA A 337 -0.09 17.00 9.21
N TRP A 338 -1.00 16.64 8.30
CA TRP A 338 -2.36 17.17 8.21
C TRP A 338 -3.22 16.26 7.35
N HIS A 339 -4.53 16.37 7.55
CA HIS A 339 -5.54 15.72 6.73
C HIS A 339 -6.64 16.69 6.30
N LEU A 340 -7.45 16.28 5.33
CA LEU A 340 -8.62 17.03 4.90
C LEU A 340 -9.82 16.66 5.78
N ARG A 341 -10.45 17.66 6.35
CA ARG A 341 -11.78 17.50 6.94
C ARG A 341 -12.84 17.61 5.86
N GLU A 342 -12.75 18.66 5.05
CA GLU A 342 -13.72 18.92 3.98
C GLU A 342 -12.99 19.36 2.72
N PHE A 343 -13.43 18.82 1.60
CA PHE A 343 -12.99 19.24 0.28
C PHE A 343 -14.23 19.49 -0.58
N GLU A 344 -14.30 20.67 -1.18
CA GLU A 344 -15.34 21.02 -2.15
C GLU A 344 -14.68 21.44 -3.46
N ALA A 345 -15.15 20.87 -4.56
CA ALA A 345 -14.74 21.22 -5.91
C ALA A 345 -15.97 21.69 -6.70
N VAL A 346 -15.88 22.89 -7.27
CA VAL A 346 -16.89 23.43 -8.18
C VAL A 346 -16.27 23.54 -9.57
N LEU A 347 -16.66 22.62 -10.44
CA LEU A 347 -16.26 22.55 -11.83
C LEU A 347 -17.26 23.31 -12.71
N SER A 348 -16.81 24.42 -13.29
CA SER A 348 -17.58 25.22 -14.25
C SER A 348 -17.11 24.94 -15.68
N LEU A 349 -17.95 24.29 -16.48
CA LEU A 349 -17.72 23.94 -17.89
C LEU A 349 -18.50 24.82 -18.87
N ASP A 350 -19.27 25.77 -18.35
CA ASP A 350 -20.18 26.68 -19.05
C ASP A 350 -19.48 27.90 -19.68
N GLY A 351 -18.25 28.21 -19.26
CA GLY A 351 -17.45 29.31 -19.77
C GLY A 351 -16.51 28.95 -20.93
N ALA A 352 -15.95 29.97 -21.60
CA ALA A 352 -14.99 29.80 -22.70
C ALA A 352 -13.72 29.02 -22.29
N THR A 353 -13.32 29.14 -21.01
CA THR A 353 -12.25 28.36 -20.40
C THR A 353 -12.83 27.63 -19.20
N PRO A 354 -12.78 26.28 -19.16
CA PRO A 354 -13.19 25.52 -17.99
C PRO A 354 -12.40 25.90 -16.75
N ARG A 355 -13.09 26.02 -15.61
CA ARG A 355 -12.50 26.39 -14.32
C ARG A 355 -12.93 25.45 -13.21
N CYS A 356 -12.03 25.13 -12.31
CA CYS A 356 -12.32 24.40 -11.08
C CYS A 356 -11.95 25.28 -9.89
N THR A 357 -12.92 25.56 -9.02
CA THR A 357 -12.66 26.18 -7.73
C THR A 357 -12.58 25.09 -6.67
N GLU A 358 -11.48 25.04 -5.94
CA GLU A 358 -11.26 24.07 -4.86
C GLU A 358 -11.23 24.79 -3.51
N SER A 359 -12.17 24.45 -2.63
CA SER A 359 -12.20 24.91 -1.24
C SER A 359 -11.83 23.75 -0.32
N ARG A 360 -10.84 23.95 0.56
CA ARG A 360 -10.26 22.89 1.39
C ARG A 360 -10.19 23.34 2.84
N THR A 361 -10.73 22.49 3.71
CA THR A 361 -10.59 22.59 5.17
C THR A 361 -9.62 21.52 5.64
N ILE A 362 -8.51 21.94 6.21
CA ILE A 362 -7.47 21.06 6.73
C ILE A 362 -7.48 21.03 8.25
N VAL A 363 -6.97 19.94 8.82
CA VAL A 363 -6.71 19.79 10.25
C VAL A 363 -5.24 19.40 10.41
N ALA A 364 -4.53 20.09 11.29
CA ALA A 364 -3.15 19.76 11.60
C ALA A 364 -3.07 18.49 12.47
N ASP A 365 -2.27 17.51 12.06
CA ASP A 365 -2.02 16.26 12.81
C ASP A 365 -0.76 16.36 13.70
N ARG A 366 -0.15 17.54 13.76
CA ARG A 366 1.00 17.88 14.62
C ARG A 366 1.10 19.38 14.85
N ASP A 367 1.87 19.74 15.86
CA ASP A 367 2.23 21.14 16.10
C ASP A 367 3.17 21.70 15.04
N GLY A 368 3.02 22.99 14.78
CA GLY A 368 3.91 23.79 13.95
C GLY A 368 3.69 23.64 12.45
N LEU A 369 2.50 23.23 12.01
CA LEU A 369 2.18 23.16 10.58
C LEU A 369 2.04 24.59 10.03
N ASP A 370 2.97 25.02 9.18
CA ASP A 370 2.92 26.30 8.47
C ASP A 370 2.92 26.16 6.95
N ARG A 371 2.97 24.93 6.43
CA ARG A 371 3.00 24.65 5.00
C ARG A 371 2.22 23.40 4.65
N VAL A 372 1.51 23.44 3.53
CA VAL A 372 0.80 22.29 2.95
C VAL A 372 1.14 22.12 1.48
N THR A 373 0.89 20.93 0.95
CA THR A 373 1.12 20.59 -0.45
C THR A 373 -0.20 20.39 -1.16
N TRP A 374 -0.33 20.96 -2.36
CA TRP A 374 -1.44 20.72 -3.26
C TRP A 374 -0.92 20.08 -4.55
N SER A 375 -1.63 19.10 -5.08
CA SER A 375 -1.24 18.41 -6.31
C SER A 375 -2.40 18.30 -7.29
N PHE A 376 -2.09 18.40 -8.58
CA PHE A 376 -3.06 18.22 -9.66
C PHE A 376 -2.42 17.50 -10.83
N THR A 377 -3.16 16.57 -11.42
CA THR A 377 -2.68 15.79 -12.57
C THR A 377 -3.58 16.02 -13.77
N LEU A 378 -2.98 16.53 -14.84
CA LEU A 378 -3.64 16.70 -16.12
C LEU A 378 -3.84 15.35 -16.84
N PRO A 379 -4.92 15.21 -17.62
CA PRO A 379 -5.19 14.00 -18.39
C PRO A 379 -4.14 13.76 -19.49
N ARG A 380 -4.09 12.52 -19.99
CA ARG A 380 -3.32 12.18 -21.19
C ARG A 380 -4.00 12.75 -22.45
N ASN A 381 -3.45 13.81 -23.03
CA ASN A 381 -3.93 14.37 -24.31
C ASN A 381 -3.01 13.98 -25.46
N GLY A 382 -3.03 12.71 -25.91
CA GLY A 382 -2.25 12.25 -27.08
C GLY A 382 -0.80 12.73 -27.12
N ASP A 383 -0.29 12.99 -28.34
CA ASP A 383 1.04 13.58 -28.62
C ASP A 383 1.05 15.12 -28.58
N ALA A 384 0.04 15.75 -27.98
CA ALA A 384 0.01 17.21 -27.88
C ALA A 384 0.99 17.74 -26.81
N THR A 385 1.43 18.99 -26.98
CA THR A 385 2.23 19.71 -25.98
C THR A 385 1.56 19.64 -24.60
N PRO A 386 2.33 19.40 -23.52
CA PRO A 386 1.78 19.36 -22.17
C PRO A 386 1.04 20.66 -21.84
N ALA A 387 -0.27 20.57 -21.61
CA ALA A 387 -1.07 21.75 -21.29
C ALA A 387 -0.55 22.46 -20.03
N GLU A 388 -0.62 23.78 -20.02
CA GLU A 388 -0.30 24.60 -18.86
C GLU A 388 -1.45 24.61 -17.86
N LEU A 389 -1.12 24.78 -16.58
CA LEU A 389 -2.08 24.87 -15.49
C LEU A 389 -1.96 26.26 -14.86
N ASP A 390 -3.02 27.05 -14.93
CA ASP A 390 -3.07 28.33 -14.22
C ASP A 390 -3.75 28.12 -12.86
N VAL A 391 -3.05 28.49 -11.79
CA VAL A 391 -3.52 28.31 -10.40
C VAL A 391 -3.43 29.63 -9.65
N ILE A 392 -4.57 30.10 -9.18
CA ILE A 392 -4.70 31.32 -8.38
C ILE A 392 -5.13 30.92 -6.98
N VAL A 393 -4.37 31.35 -5.96
CA VAL A 393 -4.82 31.21 -4.57
C VAL A 393 -5.82 32.31 -4.28
N LEU A 394 -7.06 31.95 -3.94
CA LEU A 394 -8.14 32.91 -3.69
C LEU A 394 -8.07 33.49 -2.28
N HIS A 395 -7.84 32.63 -1.27
CA HIS A 395 -7.62 33.05 0.11
C HIS A 395 -6.99 31.91 0.94
N GLY A 396 -6.56 32.25 2.16
CA GLY A 396 -6.17 31.28 3.19
C GLY A 396 -4.79 30.65 3.01
N ALA A 397 -4.10 30.89 1.90
CA ALA A 397 -2.73 30.44 1.71
C ALA A 397 -1.93 31.42 0.86
N GLN A 398 -0.60 31.24 0.85
CA GLN A 398 0.32 31.91 -0.07
C GLN A 398 1.02 30.85 -0.92
N LEU A 399 1.07 31.04 -2.23
CA LEU A 399 1.87 30.18 -3.10
C LEU A 399 3.36 30.43 -2.84
N LEU A 400 4.08 29.41 -2.41
CA LEU A 400 5.51 29.47 -2.10
C LEU A 400 6.37 28.85 -3.20
N SER A 401 5.90 27.76 -3.79
CA SER A 401 6.61 27.06 -4.85
C SER A 401 5.64 26.37 -5.80
N THR A 402 6.08 26.20 -7.04
CA THR A 402 5.42 25.39 -8.06
C THR A 402 6.46 24.45 -8.64
N GLU A 403 6.21 23.16 -8.52
CA GLU A 403 7.05 22.09 -9.04
C GLU A 403 6.27 21.31 -10.11
N ARG A 404 6.98 20.84 -11.14
CA ARG A 404 6.43 19.97 -12.18
C ARG A 404 7.21 18.65 -12.24
N PRO A 405 6.97 17.71 -11.32
CA PRO A 405 7.73 16.45 -11.25
C PRO A 405 7.54 15.55 -12.47
N SER A 406 6.45 15.74 -13.22
CA SER A 406 6.22 15.07 -14.50
C SER A 406 5.50 16.02 -15.45
N PRO A 407 5.50 15.75 -16.77
CA PRO A 407 4.82 16.60 -17.75
C PRO A 407 3.35 16.89 -17.44
N ARG A 408 2.69 16.03 -16.66
CA ARG A 408 1.25 16.12 -16.35
C ARG A 408 0.94 16.44 -14.90
N ARG A 409 1.91 16.33 -13.98
CA ARG A 409 1.69 16.51 -12.54
C ARG A 409 2.28 17.83 -12.07
N PHE A 410 1.45 18.62 -11.42
CA PHE A 410 1.81 19.86 -10.75
C PHE A 410 1.75 19.63 -9.25
N VAL A 411 2.75 20.14 -8.54
CA VAL A 411 2.81 20.13 -7.07
C VAL A 411 3.13 21.54 -6.61
N LEU A 412 2.23 22.12 -5.82
CA LEU A 412 2.36 23.47 -5.27
C LEU A 412 2.64 23.39 -3.77
N GLY A 413 3.64 24.14 -3.33
CA GLY A 413 3.89 24.41 -1.92
C GLY A 413 3.11 25.63 -1.48
N LEU A 414 2.22 25.46 -0.50
CA LEU A 414 1.36 26.52 0.02
C LEU A 414 1.76 26.86 1.46
N GLY A 415 2.02 28.13 1.73
CA GLY A 415 2.27 28.67 3.06
C GLY A 415 0.96 29.05 3.75
N LEU A 416 0.82 28.66 5.01
CA LEU A 416 -0.30 29.04 5.85
C LEU A 416 -0.02 30.41 6.52
N PRO A 417 -1.05 31.23 6.81
CA PRO A 417 -0.86 32.55 7.38
C PRO A 417 -0.30 32.53 8.81
N ARG A 418 -0.34 31.38 9.47
CA ARG A 418 0.21 31.14 10.80
C ARG A 418 0.57 29.67 10.96
N ARG A 419 1.41 29.36 11.96
CA ARG A 419 1.65 27.99 12.41
C ARG A 419 0.41 27.46 13.12
N LEU A 420 -0.12 26.33 12.66
CA LEU A 420 -1.21 25.61 13.29
C LEU A 420 -0.68 24.66 14.37
N ARG A 421 -1.45 24.52 15.45
CA ARG A 421 -1.24 23.49 16.49
C ARG A 421 -2.00 22.21 16.15
N LEU A 422 -1.64 21.10 16.79
CA LEU A 422 -2.35 19.82 16.69
C LEU A 422 -3.87 20.02 16.87
N GLY A 423 -4.64 19.52 15.91
CA GLY A 423 -6.10 19.60 15.87
C GLY A 423 -6.67 20.95 15.39
N GLU A 424 -5.84 21.97 15.16
CA GLU A 424 -6.34 23.24 14.63
C GLU A 424 -6.75 23.11 13.17
N VAL A 425 -7.84 23.81 12.86
CA VAL A 425 -8.49 23.81 11.56
C VAL A 425 -8.10 25.06 10.80
N HIS A 426 -7.93 24.93 9.49
CA HIS A 426 -7.67 26.07 8.61
C HIS A 426 -8.29 25.87 7.23
N ASP A 427 -8.79 26.96 6.65
CA ASP A 427 -9.46 26.95 5.34
C ASP A 427 -8.63 27.72 4.31
N PHE A 428 -8.56 27.18 3.09
CA PHE A 428 -8.00 27.87 1.94
C PHE A 428 -8.74 27.48 0.66
N ALA A 429 -8.68 28.36 -0.34
CA ALA A 429 -9.29 28.11 -1.64
C ALA A 429 -8.38 28.48 -2.81
N LEU A 430 -8.56 27.75 -3.91
CA LEU A 430 -7.77 27.83 -5.13
C LEU A 430 -8.72 27.92 -6.32
N GLN A 431 -8.35 28.64 -7.37
CA GLN A 431 -8.96 28.53 -8.68
C GLN A 431 -7.95 27.93 -9.65
N VAL A 432 -8.37 26.89 -10.36
CA VAL A 432 -7.57 26.15 -11.33
C VAL A 432 -8.22 26.34 -12.71
N SER A 433 -7.43 26.77 -13.69
CA SER A 433 -7.87 26.94 -15.07
C SER A 433 -6.92 26.19 -16.01
N VAL A 434 -7.47 25.63 -17.09
CA VAL A 434 -6.68 24.96 -18.15
C VAL A 434 -6.84 25.79 -19.43
N PRO A 435 -5.88 26.68 -19.77
CA PRO A 435 -6.04 27.69 -20.82
C PRO A 435 -6.33 27.11 -22.21
N ASP A 436 -5.75 25.95 -22.54
CA ASP A 436 -5.94 25.28 -23.84
C ASP A 436 -7.26 24.49 -23.96
N GLY A 437 -8.17 24.66 -22.98
CA GLY A 437 -9.60 24.43 -23.14
C GLY A 437 -10.09 22.98 -23.12
N ARG A 438 -9.21 21.98 -23.02
CA ARG A 438 -9.64 20.57 -22.98
C ARG A 438 -9.56 20.01 -21.56
N TRP A 439 -10.65 20.21 -20.83
CA TRP A 439 -10.93 19.39 -19.65
C TRP A 439 -11.28 17.96 -20.08
N ASN A 440 -10.76 16.98 -19.34
CA ASN A 440 -11.20 15.60 -19.53
C ASN A 440 -12.69 15.53 -19.20
N PRO A 441 -13.51 14.73 -19.90
CA PRO A 441 -14.88 14.41 -19.50
C PRO A 441 -15.00 13.65 -18.16
N ARG A 442 -14.09 13.90 -17.22
CA ARG A 442 -14.08 13.39 -15.85
C ARG A 442 -13.33 14.32 -14.91
N TYR A 443 -13.82 14.44 -13.70
CA TYR A 443 -13.11 15.01 -12.56
C TYR A 443 -13.03 13.95 -11.47
N VAL A 444 -11.81 13.63 -11.04
CA VAL A 444 -11.59 12.59 -10.03
C VAL A 444 -10.64 13.13 -8.98
N PHE A 445 -11.12 13.16 -7.74
CA PHE A 445 -10.31 13.40 -6.56
C PHE A 445 -9.71 12.09 -6.07
N TRP A 446 -8.39 12.08 -5.95
CA TRP A 446 -7.61 10.98 -5.39
C TRP A 446 -7.04 11.43 -4.04
N PRO A 447 -7.65 11.08 -2.90
CA PRO A 447 -7.12 11.47 -1.61
C PRO A 447 -5.76 10.77 -1.41
N GLU A 448 -4.69 11.56 -1.37
CA GLU A 448 -3.37 11.10 -0.91
C GLU A 448 -3.34 10.94 0.62
N ARG A 449 -4.31 11.54 1.32
CA ARG A 449 -4.44 11.61 2.78
C ARG A 449 -5.89 11.36 3.18
N ARG A 450 -6.13 11.14 4.48
CA ARG A 450 -7.49 11.08 5.03
C ARG A 450 -8.28 12.32 4.59
N CYS A 451 -9.49 12.09 4.08
CA CYS A 451 -10.46 13.11 3.73
C CYS A 451 -11.81 12.67 4.33
N GLU A 452 -12.38 13.46 5.24
CA GLU A 452 -13.65 13.05 5.87
C GLU A 452 -14.85 13.23 4.92
N ARG A 453 -14.87 14.32 4.16
CA ARG A 453 -15.97 14.67 3.24
C ARG A 453 -15.45 15.29 1.96
N PHE A 454 -16.02 14.86 0.83
CA PHE A 454 -15.80 15.47 -0.47
C PHE A 454 -17.13 15.80 -1.15
N ARG A 455 -17.27 17.04 -1.64
CA ARG A 455 -18.39 17.49 -2.46
C ARG A 455 -17.89 17.95 -3.82
N LEU A 456 -18.63 17.60 -4.85
CA LEU A 456 -18.36 17.98 -6.23
C LEU A 456 -19.62 18.53 -6.86
N VAL A 457 -19.51 19.73 -7.41
CA VAL A 457 -20.54 20.33 -8.26
C VAL A 457 -19.96 20.49 -9.66
N SER A 458 -20.58 19.86 -10.65
CA SER A 458 -20.25 20.05 -12.06
C SER A 458 -21.35 20.83 -12.75
N ARG A 459 -21.04 22.04 -13.22
CA ARG A 459 -21.94 22.91 -13.98
C ARG A 459 -21.62 22.83 -15.47
N PHE A 460 -22.58 22.33 -16.25
CA PHE A 460 -22.43 22.10 -17.69
C PHE A 460 -22.94 23.27 -18.55
N GLY A 461 -23.79 24.13 -18.00
CA GLY A 461 -24.37 25.27 -18.72
C GLY A 461 -25.34 24.83 -19.82
N ALA A 462 -25.32 25.52 -20.96
CA ALA A 462 -26.24 25.26 -22.08
C ALA A 462 -25.97 23.94 -22.83
N ARG A 463 -24.79 23.34 -22.64
CA ARG A 463 -24.43 22.07 -23.27
C ARG A 463 -24.68 20.93 -22.29
N THR A 464 -25.81 20.27 -22.41
CA THR A 464 -26.15 19.13 -21.54
C THR A 464 -25.40 17.87 -21.98
N PRO A 465 -24.66 17.19 -21.09
CA PRO A 465 -24.06 15.89 -21.39
C PRO A 465 -25.13 14.83 -21.69
N THR A 466 -24.80 13.89 -22.59
CA THR A 466 -25.66 12.74 -22.91
C THR A 466 -25.82 11.79 -21.73
N ALA A 467 -24.79 11.66 -20.90
CA ALA A 467 -24.83 10.93 -19.65
C ALA A 467 -23.81 11.49 -18.66
N VAL A 468 -24.15 11.44 -17.37
CA VAL A 468 -23.22 11.69 -16.26
C VAL A 468 -23.32 10.50 -15.32
N TRP A 469 -22.20 10.02 -14.79
CA TRP A 469 -22.19 8.96 -13.78
C TRP A 469 -21.18 9.24 -12.69
N ARG A 470 -21.50 8.69 -11.51
CA ARG A 470 -20.65 8.79 -10.32
C ARG A 470 -19.47 7.84 -10.39
N ILE A 471 -18.29 8.36 -10.11
CA ILE A 471 -17.08 7.58 -9.84
C ILE A 471 -16.97 7.46 -8.33
N ASP A 472 -17.08 6.23 -7.83
CA ASP A 472 -17.00 5.93 -6.40
C ASP A 472 -16.08 4.73 -6.18
N HIS A 473 -15.06 4.88 -5.35
CA HIS A 473 -14.11 3.83 -4.99
C HIS A 473 -13.36 3.17 -6.18
N VAL A 474 -12.95 3.94 -7.19
CA VAL A 474 -12.08 3.39 -8.26
C VAL A 474 -10.62 3.39 -7.84
N PHE A 475 -9.85 2.34 -8.07
CA PHE A 475 -8.43 2.30 -7.68
C PHE A 475 -7.56 3.14 -8.63
N HIS A 476 -6.56 3.87 -8.12
CA HIS A 476 -5.75 4.81 -8.93
C HIS A 476 -4.98 4.17 -10.09
N ARG A 477 -4.68 2.87 -10.03
CA ARG A 477 -4.08 2.16 -11.16
C ARG A 477 -5.05 1.95 -12.33
N ASN A 478 -6.35 2.04 -12.07
CA ASN A 478 -7.40 1.92 -13.07
C ASN A 478 -7.89 3.31 -13.52
N ALA A 479 -7.15 4.38 -13.23
CA ALA A 479 -7.52 5.75 -13.60
C ALA A 479 -7.68 5.93 -15.12
N ASP A 480 -7.02 5.10 -15.94
CA ASP A 480 -7.16 5.12 -17.40
C ASP A 480 -8.31 4.24 -17.92
N GLU A 481 -8.88 3.36 -17.07
CA GLU A 481 -9.91 2.36 -17.41
C GLU A 481 -11.17 2.56 -16.57
N ILE A 482 -11.55 3.82 -16.33
CA ILE A 482 -12.80 4.13 -15.62
C ILE A 482 -13.96 3.86 -16.59
N ASP A 483 -14.54 2.66 -16.48
CA ASP A 483 -15.73 2.27 -17.24
C ASP A 483 -16.92 3.20 -16.98
N SER A 484 -17.84 3.26 -17.94
CA SER A 484 -19.15 3.88 -17.76
C SER A 484 -19.89 3.21 -16.61
N GLY A 485 -19.99 3.95 -15.50
CA GLY A 485 -20.56 3.45 -14.25
C GLY A 485 -22.05 3.12 -14.41
N ARG A 486 -22.55 2.24 -13.54
CA ARG A 486 -24.00 1.96 -13.45
C ARG A 486 -24.79 3.04 -12.69
N ASP A 487 -24.10 3.96 -12.04
CA ASP A 487 -24.66 5.00 -11.18
C ASP A 487 -24.80 6.33 -11.94
N TYR A 488 -25.81 6.39 -12.80
CA TYR A 488 -26.10 7.57 -13.60
C TYR A 488 -26.75 8.68 -12.77
N MET A 489 -26.34 9.92 -13.06
CA MET A 489 -26.81 11.12 -12.38
C MET A 489 -27.50 12.04 -13.38
N ALA A 490 -28.66 12.56 -13.01
CA ALA A 490 -29.37 13.54 -13.81
C ALA A 490 -28.75 14.93 -13.61
N VAL A 491 -28.68 15.69 -14.70
CA VAL A 491 -28.40 17.13 -14.66
C VAL A 491 -29.70 17.83 -14.23
N ASP A 492 -29.61 18.70 -13.24
CA ASP A 492 -30.77 19.45 -12.74
C ASP A 492 -31.16 20.62 -13.68
N ASP A 493 -32.25 21.31 -13.34
CA ASP A 493 -32.78 22.45 -14.11
C ASP A 493 -31.81 23.65 -14.15
N CYS A 494 -30.82 23.69 -13.27
CA CYS A 494 -29.75 24.70 -13.25
C CYS A 494 -28.56 24.29 -14.14
N GLY A 495 -28.58 23.10 -14.76
CA GLY A 495 -27.47 22.58 -15.55
C GLY A 495 -26.34 22.02 -14.68
N GLU A 496 -26.64 21.60 -13.45
CA GLU A 496 -25.66 21.13 -12.47
C GLU A 496 -25.84 19.65 -12.10
N VAL A 497 -24.75 19.02 -11.68
CA VAL A 497 -24.74 17.71 -11.04
C VAL A 497 -23.99 17.81 -9.72
N HIS A 498 -24.65 17.36 -8.65
CA HIS A 498 -24.14 17.41 -7.28
C HIS A 498 -23.81 16.01 -6.80
N ALA A 499 -22.54 15.75 -6.48
CA ALA A 499 -22.07 14.51 -5.91
C ALA A 499 -21.43 14.74 -4.54
N ALA A 500 -21.73 13.85 -3.60
CA ALA A 500 -21.15 13.87 -2.26
C ALA A 500 -20.57 12.50 -1.92
N PHE A 501 -19.42 12.52 -1.26
CA PHE A 501 -18.68 11.34 -0.84
C PHE A 501 -18.29 11.49 0.63
N ALA A 502 -18.41 10.40 1.37
CA ALA A 502 -18.00 10.28 2.77
C ALA A 502 -17.13 9.02 2.91
N GLU A 503 -16.37 8.93 4.00
CA GLU A 503 -15.50 7.77 4.28
C GLU A 503 -14.49 7.50 3.14
N LEU A 504 -13.87 8.57 2.61
CA LEU A 504 -12.96 8.45 1.48
C LEU A 504 -11.70 7.66 1.88
N GLN A 505 -11.35 6.69 1.05
CA GLN A 505 -10.18 5.83 1.21
C GLN A 505 -9.01 6.37 0.40
N ALA A 506 -7.85 6.50 1.03
CA ALA A 506 -6.63 6.88 0.32
C ALA A 506 -6.33 5.89 -0.81
N GLY A 507 -5.85 6.42 -1.95
CA GLY A 507 -5.53 5.61 -3.13
C GLY A 507 -6.73 5.18 -3.99
N HIS A 508 -7.95 5.62 -3.65
CA HIS A 508 -9.17 5.46 -4.45
C HIS A 508 -9.66 6.80 -5.00
N GLY A 509 -10.38 6.77 -6.11
CA GLY A 509 -10.85 7.93 -6.85
C GLY A 509 -12.34 8.14 -6.67
N TYR A 510 -12.71 9.39 -6.47
CA TYR A 510 -14.08 9.85 -6.24
C TYR A 510 -14.39 11.02 -7.15
N GLY A 511 -15.55 11.04 -7.79
CA GLY A 511 -15.96 12.19 -8.59
C GLY A 511 -17.01 11.86 -9.64
N LEU A 512 -16.92 12.51 -10.80
CA LEU A 512 -17.89 12.40 -11.88
C LEU A 512 -17.19 12.14 -13.21
N SER A 513 -17.83 11.38 -14.07
CA SER A 513 -17.49 11.27 -15.49
C SER A 513 -18.75 11.46 -16.32
N TRP A 514 -18.57 11.93 -17.55
CA TRP A 514 -19.68 12.25 -18.43
C TRP A 514 -19.36 11.97 -19.89
N THR A 515 -20.40 11.91 -20.72
CA THR A 515 -20.29 11.93 -22.18
C THR A 515 -21.05 13.13 -22.71
N TRP A 516 -20.55 13.71 -23.81
CA TRP A 516 -21.17 14.87 -24.45
C TRP A 516 -22.25 14.50 -25.46
#